data_AF-Q2FPE6-F1
#
_entry.id   AF-Q2FPE6-F1
#
_cell.length_a   1.000
_cell.length_b   1.000
_cell.length_c   1.000
_cell.angle_alpha   90.00
_cell.angle_beta   90.00
_cell.angle_gamma   90.00
#
_symmetry.space_group_name_H-M   'P 1'
#
loop_
_entity.id
_entity.type
_entity.pdbx_description
1 polymer ?
#
loop_
_entity_poly.entity_id
_entity_poly.type
_entity_poly.pdbx_seq_one_letter_code
_entity_poly.pdbx_strand_id
1 'polypeptide(L)'
;MGLFRSHDDKQNGEKISWSVPFPPDLLARLRGFSAVSISKASGMYLEDVFEILKGSRSRTSPEVIEMLENVLKKLEEDDQRLEKEAAKINFMIKGFDVLEQKKQKRQLNRLPETGYYLEE
;
A
#
# COMPACT_ATOMS: atom_id res chain seq x y z
N MET A 1 44.68 -18.00 -36.18
CA MET A 1 44.33 -17.58 -34.80
C MET A 1 44.23 -16.06 -34.82
N GLY A 2 43.02 -15.49 -34.81
CA GLY A 2 42.41 -14.88 -33.62
C GLY A 2 42.65 -13.36 -33.71
N LEU A 3 41.72 -12.43 -33.53
CA LEU A 3 40.38 -12.42 -32.96
C LEU A 3 39.61 -11.24 -33.59
N PHE A 4 38.59 -11.50 -34.41
CA PHE A 4 37.57 -10.50 -34.66
C PHE A 4 36.63 -10.50 -33.44
N ARG A 5 36.97 -9.71 -32.41
CA ARG A 5 36.03 -9.30 -31.36
C ARG A 5 35.60 -7.88 -31.66
N SER A 6 34.69 -7.71 -32.61
CA SER A 6 33.84 -6.53 -32.60
C SER A 6 32.76 -6.82 -31.57
N HIS A 7 32.82 -6.11 -30.44
CA HIS A 7 31.73 -6.08 -29.48
C HIS A 7 30.47 -5.71 -30.23
N ASP A 8 29.44 -6.57 -30.16
CA ASP A 8 28.06 -6.14 -30.28
C ASP A 8 27.82 -5.10 -29.18
N ASP A 9 28.11 -3.83 -29.50
CA ASP A 9 27.45 -2.71 -28.84
C ASP A 9 25.98 -2.86 -29.19
N LYS A 10 25.26 -3.61 -28.35
CA LYS A 10 23.81 -3.55 -28.26
C LYS A 10 23.48 -2.07 -28.22
N GLN A 11 22.96 -1.57 -29.34
CA GLN A 11 22.39 -0.25 -29.43
C GLN A 11 21.40 -0.13 -28.27
N ASN A 12 21.83 0.53 -27.20
CA ASN A 12 20.92 1.13 -26.24
C ASN A 12 20.19 2.15 -27.08
N GLY A 13 19.07 1.70 -27.70
CA GLY A 13 18.26 2.50 -28.58
C GLY A 13 18.04 3.82 -27.88
N GLU A 14 18.51 4.89 -28.51
CA GLU A 14 18.39 6.25 -28.02
C GLU A 14 16.92 6.47 -27.68
N LYS A 15 16.60 6.36 -26.39
CA LYS A 15 15.23 6.47 -25.91
C LYS A 15 14.83 7.90 -26.16
N ILE A 16 14.03 8.06 -27.19
CA ILE A 16 13.65 9.36 -27.70
C ILE A 16 12.93 10.11 -26.58
N SER A 17 13.60 11.11 -26.01
CA SER A 17 13.15 11.86 -24.83
C SER A 17 12.09 12.89 -25.22
N TRP A 18 11.00 12.44 -25.82
CA TRP A 18 9.82 13.30 -26.00
C TRP A 18 9.00 13.27 -24.72
N SER A 19 8.63 14.44 -24.23
CA SER A 19 7.70 14.55 -23.11
C SER A 19 6.30 14.17 -23.58
N VAL A 20 5.73 13.10 -23.00
CA VAL A 20 4.39 12.58 -23.33
C VAL A 20 3.38 13.19 -22.34
N PRO A 21 2.14 13.48 -22.76
CA PRO A 21 1.09 13.85 -21.82
C PRO A 21 0.94 12.81 -20.71
N PHE A 22 0.73 13.27 -19.48
CA PHE A 22 0.58 12.36 -18.36
C PHE A 22 -0.75 11.59 -18.48
N PRO A 23 -0.76 10.24 -18.39
CA PRO A 23 -1.98 9.46 -18.54
C PRO A 23 -2.99 9.77 -17.42
N PRO A 24 -4.26 10.11 -17.75
CA PRO A 24 -5.25 10.47 -16.73
C PRO A 24 -5.62 9.29 -15.83
N ASP A 25 -5.61 8.06 -16.36
CA ASP A 25 -5.83 6.84 -15.58
C ASP A 25 -4.74 6.65 -14.52
N LEU A 26 -3.48 6.92 -14.89
CA LEU A 26 -2.35 6.82 -13.98
C LEU A 26 -2.44 7.86 -12.84
N LEU A 27 -2.85 9.10 -13.15
CA LEU A 27 -3.10 10.12 -12.12
C LEU A 27 -4.20 9.72 -11.15
N ALA A 28 -5.30 9.16 -11.67
CA ALA A 28 -6.41 8.72 -10.84
C ALA A 28 -5.96 7.65 -9.85
N ARG A 29 -5.16 6.68 -10.30
CA ARG A 29 -4.60 5.63 -9.43
C ARG A 29 -3.58 6.18 -8.43
N LEU A 30 -2.68 7.06 -8.86
CA LEU A 30 -1.71 7.70 -7.95
C LEU A 30 -2.40 8.49 -6.83
N ARG A 31 -3.55 9.11 -7.09
CA ARG A 31 -4.33 9.80 -6.05
C ARG A 31 -4.94 8.87 -5.00
N GLY A 32 -5.01 7.57 -5.28
CA GLY A 32 -5.41 6.56 -4.30
C GLY A 32 -4.36 6.32 -3.22
N PHE A 33 -3.11 6.73 -3.45
CA PHE A 33 -2.00 6.53 -2.53
C PHE A 33 -1.50 7.86 -1.95
N SER A 34 -0.91 7.78 -0.75
CA SER A 34 -0.25 8.93 -0.15
C SER A 34 0.97 9.36 -0.97
N ALA A 35 1.14 10.67 -1.15
CA ALA A 35 2.33 11.26 -1.79
C ALA A 35 3.63 10.81 -1.12
N VAL A 36 3.60 10.59 0.20
CA VAL A 36 4.75 10.10 0.98
C VAL A 36 5.09 8.66 0.61
N SER A 37 4.08 7.80 0.45
CA SER A 37 4.27 6.40 0.05
C SER A 37 4.84 6.31 -1.36
N ILE A 38 4.32 7.12 -2.28
CA ILE A 38 4.82 7.20 -3.66
C ILE A 38 6.27 7.68 -3.67
N SER A 39 6.59 8.79 -2.98
CA SER A 39 7.95 9.33 -2.90
C SER A 39 8.94 8.32 -2.33
N LYS A 40 8.56 7.61 -1.26
CA LYS A 40 9.40 6.57 -0.66
C LYS A 40 9.66 5.39 -1.60
N ALA A 41 8.66 4.99 -2.38
CA ALA A 41 8.75 3.84 -3.28
C ALA A 41 9.41 4.17 -4.63
N SER A 42 9.21 5.39 -5.16
CA SER A 42 9.79 5.84 -6.42
C SER A 42 11.19 6.44 -6.26
N GLY A 43 11.54 6.89 -5.04
CA GLY A 43 12.77 7.66 -4.79
C GLY A 43 12.70 9.10 -5.31
N MET A 44 11.53 9.56 -5.75
CA MET A 44 11.31 10.94 -6.18
C MET A 44 11.19 11.88 -4.99
N TYR A 45 11.55 13.14 -5.18
CA TYR A 45 11.29 14.17 -4.18
C TYR A 45 9.78 14.33 -3.95
N LEU A 46 9.40 14.55 -2.70
CA LEU A 46 8.00 14.70 -2.32
C LEU A 46 7.33 15.85 -3.06
N GLU A 47 8.04 16.95 -3.29
CA GLU A 47 7.55 18.10 -4.06
C GLU A 47 7.20 17.72 -5.50
N ASP A 48 8.08 16.97 -6.19
CA ASP A 48 7.84 16.50 -7.55
C ASP A 48 6.59 15.60 -7.62
N VAL A 49 6.38 14.76 -6.61
CA VAL A 49 5.18 13.92 -6.51
C VAL A 49 3.93 14.78 -6.31
N PHE A 50 4.00 15.83 -5.49
CA PHE A 50 2.89 16.77 -5.32
C PHE A 50 2.55 17.52 -6.62
N GLU A 51 3.56 17.98 -7.36
CA GLU A 51 3.35 18.63 -8.66
C GLU A 51 2.66 17.71 -9.67
N ILE A 52 3.02 16.42 -9.67
CA ILE A 52 2.38 15.40 -10.50
C ILE A 52 0.93 15.19 -10.06
N LEU A 53 0.67 14.98 -8.77
CA LEU A 53 -0.67 14.73 -8.24
C LEU A 53 -1.63 15.90 -8.43
N LYS A 54 -1.13 17.14 -8.31
CA LYS A 54 -1.86 18.38 -8.58
C LYS A 54 -2.14 18.58 -10.07
N GLY A 55 -1.50 17.82 -10.95
CA GLY A 55 -1.62 17.97 -12.40
C GLY A 55 -0.91 19.21 -12.94
N SER A 56 -0.04 19.84 -12.14
CA SER A 56 0.80 20.97 -12.55
C SER A 56 1.78 20.54 -13.65
N ARG A 57 2.21 19.28 -13.61
CA ARG A 57 3.09 18.67 -14.61
C ARG A 57 2.28 17.95 -15.69
N SER A 58 1.95 18.66 -16.76
CA SER A 58 1.15 18.13 -17.88
C SER A 58 1.92 17.19 -18.82
N ARG A 59 3.25 17.32 -18.86
CA ARG A 59 4.14 16.54 -19.73
C ARG A 59 5.32 15.99 -18.94
N THR A 60 5.58 14.69 -19.09
CA THR A 60 6.61 13.97 -18.35
C THR A 60 7.33 12.99 -19.26
N SER A 61 8.56 12.57 -18.90
CA SER A 61 9.28 11.57 -19.68
C SER A 61 8.59 10.20 -19.58
N PRO A 62 8.57 9.40 -20.65
CA PRO A 62 7.99 8.05 -20.65
C PRO A 62 8.58 7.15 -19.55
N GLU A 63 9.86 7.34 -19.23
CA GLU A 63 10.55 6.56 -18.20
C GLU A 63 10.00 6.82 -16.79
N VAL A 64 9.62 8.06 -16.49
CA VAL A 64 9.00 8.40 -15.21
C VAL A 64 7.58 7.83 -15.15
N ILE A 65 6.86 7.80 -16.27
CA ILE A 65 5.53 7.17 -16.36
C ILE A 65 5.65 5.66 -16.05
N GLU A 66 6.58 4.96 -16.71
CA GLU A 66 6.83 3.53 -16.49
C GLU A 66 7.28 3.24 -15.04
N MET A 67 8.11 4.10 -14.47
CA MET A 67 8.52 4.00 -13.07
C MET A 67 7.33 4.13 -12.12
N LEU A 68 6.46 5.12 -12.33
CA LEU A 68 5.27 5.33 -11.50
C LEU A 68 4.26 4.17 -11.61
N GLU A 69 4.10 3.56 -12.79
CA GLU A 69 3.30 2.35 -12.97
C GLU A 69 3.85 1.16 -12.15
N ASN A 70 5.17 0.97 -12.16
CA ASN A 70 5.81 -0.09 -11.38
C ASN A 70 5.71 0.16 -9.87
N VAL A 71 5.80 1.42 -9.44
CA VAL A 71 5.61 1.83 -8.04
C VAL A 71 4.18 1.58 -7.59
N LEU A 72 3.19 1.91 -8.41
CA LEU A 72 1.78 1.64 -8.11
C LEU A 72 1.52 0.15 -7.89
N LYS A 73 2.01 -0.72 -8.78
CA LYS A 73 1.85 -2.18 -8.62
C LYS A 73 2.42 -2.66 -7.29
N LYS A 74 3.59 -2.15 -6.89
CA LYS A 74 4.20 -2.51 -5.58
C LYS A 74 3.35 -2.04 -4.41
N LEU A 75 2.84 -0.81 -4.46
CA LEU A 75 1.98 -0.28 -3.40
C LEU A 75 0.66 -1.05 -3.29
N GLU A 76 0.05 -1.42 -4.43
CA GLU A 76 -1.15 -2.27 -4.45
C GLU A 76 -0.90 -3.66 -3.85
N GLU A 77 0.24 -4.29 -4.18
CA GLU A 77 0.63 -5.57 -3.60
C GLU A 77 0.88 -5.49 -2.09
N ASP A 78 1.51 -4.41 -1.63
CA ASP A 78 1.77 -4.18 -0.21
C ASP A 78 0.47 -3.93 0.57
N ASP A 79 -0.45 -3.13 0.03
CA ASP A 79 -1.77 -2.90 0.64
C ASP A 79 -2.56 -4.21 0.75
N GLN A 80 -2.57 -5.05 -0.29
CA GLN A 80 -3.22 -6.36 -0.23
C GLN A 80 -2.61 -7.29 0.83
N ARG A 81 -1.30 -7.20 1.08
CA ARG A 81 -0.64 -7.96 2.16
C ARG A 81 -1.07 -7.45 3.52
N LEU A 82 -1.08 -6.12 3.70
CA LEU A 82 -1.51 -5.47 4.93
C LEU A 82 -2.99 -5.79 5.24
N GLU A 83 -3.87 -5.81 4.24
CA GLU A 83 -5.27 -6.20 4.43
C GLU A 83 -5.42 -7.64 4.93
N LYS A 84 -4.61 -8.59 4.42
CA LYS A 84 -4.63 -9.98 4.88
C LYS A 84 -4.14 -10.10 6.33
N GLU A 85 -3.10 -9.36 6.70
CA GLU A 85 -2.60 -9.33 8.07
C GLU A 85 -3.61 -8.70 9.03
N ALA A 86 -4.20 -7.56 8.63
CA ALA A 86 -5.26 -6.91 9.39
C ALA A 86 -6.48 -7.82 9.57
N ALA A 87 -6.90 -8.55 8.52
CA ALA A 87 -7.98 -9.52 8.60
C ALA A 87 -7.66 -10.66 9.58
N LYS A 88 -6.43 -11.17 9.57
CA LYS A 88 -5.96 -12.19 10.52
C LYS A 88 -5.99 -11.67 11.96
N ILE A 89 -5.50 -10.46 12.18
CA ILE A 89 -5.53 -9.81 13.51
C ILE A 89 -6.97 -9.61 13.98
N ASN A 90 -7.84 -9.09 13.12
CA ASN A 90 -9.25 -8.88 13.43
C ASN A 90 -9.96 -10.19 13.78
N PHE A 91 -9.66 -11.28 13.07
CA PHE A 91 -10.17 -12.61 13.41
C PHE A 91 -9.71 -13.06 14.81
N MET A 92 -8.44 -12.86 15.15
CA MET A 92 -7.92 -13.19 16.48
C MET A 92 -8.58 -12.34 17.58
N ILE A 93 -8.72 -11.03 17.39
CA ILE A 93 -9.36 -10.12 18.35
C ILE A 93 -10.80 -10.55 18.61
N LYS A 94 -11.60 -10.77 17.57
CA LYS A 94 -12.98 -11.27 17.71
C LYS A 94 -13.05 -12.60 18.46
N GLY A 95 -12.09 -13.49 18.20
CA GLY A 95 -11.96 -14.75 18.94
C GLY A 95 -11.70 -14.54 20.43
N PHE A 96 -10.83 -13.58 20.78
CA PHE A 96 -10.56 -13.19 22.17
C PHE A 96 -11.79 -12.55 22.83
N ASP A 97 -12.49 -11.64 22.17
CA ASP A 97 -13.68 -10.98 22.71
C ASP A 97 -14.77 -12.00 23.09
N VAL A 98 -14.99 -13.02 22.25
CA VAL A 98 -15.97 -14.09 22.52
C VAL A 98 -15.55 -14.93 23.74
N LEU A 99 -14.26 -15.19 23.91
CA LEU A 99 -13.73 -15.93 25.06
C LEU A 99 -13.83 -15.11 26.35
N GLU A 100 -13.57 -13.81 26.28
CA GLU A 100 -13.70 -12.89 27.40
C GLU A 100 -15.17 -12.77 27.85
N GLN A 101 -16.09 -12.57 26.91
CA GLN A 101 -17.53 -12.58 27.22
C GLN A 101 -17.99 -13.89 27.86
N LYS A 102 -17.47 -15.04 27.42
CA LYS A 102 -17.76 -16.34 28.06
C LYS A 102 -17.21 -16.44 29.48
N LYS A 103 -16.00 -15.91 29.73
CA LYS A 103 -15.42 -15.85 31.09
C LYS A 103 -16.25 -14.93 32.00
N GLN A 104 -16.60 -13.74 31.52
CA GLN A 104 -17.45 -12.79 32.24
C GLN A 104 -18.81 -13.42 32.58
N LYS A 105 -19.50 -14.05 31.62
CA LYS A 105 -20.77 -14.77 31.87
C LYS A 105 -20.62 -15.90 32.90
N ARG A 106 -19.53 -16.67 32.84
CA ARG A 106 -19.26 -17.74 33.82
C ARG A 106 -18.96 -17.20 35.21
N GLN A 107 -18.31 -16.04 35.33
CA GLN A 107 -18.09 -15.37 36.60
C GLN A 107 -19.39 -14.77 37.15
N LEU A 108 -20.21 -14.16 36.29
CA LEU A 108 -21.51 -13.62 36.67
C LEU A 108 -22.44 -14.73 37.21
N ASN A 109 -22.47 -15.89 36.56
CA ASN A 109 -23.24 -17.05 37.00
C ASN A 109 -22.71 -17.73 38.27
N ARG A 110 -21.54 -17.32 38.79
CA ARG A 110 -20.90 -17.86 40.00
C ARG A 110 -20.94 -16.89 41.17
N LEU A 111 -21.42 -15.67 40.98
CA LEU A 111 -21.67 -14.76 42.09
C LEU A 111 -22.87 -15.32 42.89
N PRO A 112 -22.74 -15.51 44.22
CA PRO A 112 -23.88 -15.87 45.03
C PRO A 112 -24.91 -14.74 44.96
N GLU A 113 -26.18 -15.07 44.74
CA GLU A 113 -27.30 -14.14 44.91
C GLU A 113 -27.27 -13.65 46.36
N THR A 114 -26.61 -12.53 46.60
CA THR A 114 -26.62 -11.90 47.91
C THR A 114 -27.81 -10.94 47.92
N GLY A 115 -29.00 -11.54 47.99
CA GLY A 115 -30.27 -10.88 48.21
C GLY A 115 -30.82 -11.33 49.56
N TYR A 116 -30.31 -10.72 50.63
CA TYR A 116 -30.92 -10.81 51.94
C TYR A 116 -32.38 -10.32 51.86
N TYR A 117 -33.33 -11.22 52.05
CA TYR A 117 -34.59 -10.89 52.69
C TYR A 117 -34.62 -11.65 54.02
N LEU A 118 -34.06 -10.99 55.03
CA LEU A 118 -34.48 -11.20 56.41
C LEU A 118 -35.85 -10.53 56.54
N GLU A 119 -36.92 -11.29 56.33
CA GLU A 119 -38.23 -10.94 56.84
C GLU A 119 -38.65 -12.01 57.86
N GLU A 120 -38.75 -11.51 59.10
CA GLU A 120 -39.43 -12.00 60.31
C GLU A 120 -38.94 -13.27 61.03
#